data_AF-A0A968TVM0-F1
#
_entry.id   AF-A0A968TVM0-F1
#
_cell.length_a   1.000
_cell.length_b   1.000
_cell.length_c   1.000
_cell.angle_alpha   90.00
_cell.angle_beta   90.00
_cell.angle_gamma   90.00
#
_symmetry.space_group_name_H-M   'P 1'
#
loop_
_entity.id
_entity.type
_entity.pdbx_description
1 polymer ?
#
loop_
_entity_poly.entity_id
_entity_poly.type
_entity_poly.pdbx_seq_one_letter_code
_entity_poly.pdbx_strand_id
1 'polypeptide(L)'
;MSDGDKTFNSAIEGSSGFVIGETVTLHNMTVNQAQSPAEEAKRLFEIGKKYLGSCSYGQAEKALRSSLDKSADNPEVGYYLALAMLAGRRPRTLHRKQVLEIEELMRPCIASNEREYQHLLFLAFAKSDYYPSNGQSTPAPSPSEILSLPVSKPLDHDELAMLTRYSPPIVDFLAALFQQPD
;
A
#
# COMPACT_ATOMS: atom_id res chain seq x y z
N MET A 1 -29.21 43.42 -86.47
CA MET A 1 -27.86 43.04 -85.99
C MET A 1 -28.07 41.71 -85.26
N SER A 2 -28.17 40.62 -86.03
CA SER A 2 -27.07 39.75 -86.50
C SER A 2 -26.56 38.87 -85.35
N ASP A 3 -26.95 37.59 -85.36
CA ASP A 3 -26.17 36.46 -85.90
C ASP A 3 -25.27 35.91 -84.78
N GLY A 4 -25.13 34.62 -84.50
CA GLY A 4 -25.47 33.39 -85.20
C GLY A 4 -24.59 32.27 -84.60
N ASP A 5 -24.98 31.02 -84.83
CA ASP A 5 -24.20 29.77 -84.89
C ASP A 5 -23.31 29.32 -83.70
N LYS A 6 -23.58 28.13 -83.10
CA LYS A 6 -23.10 26.77 -83.45
C LYS A 6 -21.56 26.68 -83.46
N THR A 7 -20.88 25.69 -82.86
CA THR A 7 -20.90 24.26 -83.23
C THR A 7 -19.97 23.44 -82.29
N PHE A 8 -20.25 22.14 -82.23
CA PHE A 8 -19.53 20.99 -81.66
C PHE A 8 -18.05 20.78 -82.07
N ASN A 9 -17.30 20.10 -81.18
CA ASN A 9 -16.36 18.94 -81.39
C ASN A 9 -15.45 18.80 -80.14
N SER A 10 -14.96 17.66 -79.63
CA SER A 10 -15.12 16.21 -79.84
C SER A 10 -14.17 15.48 -78.84
N ALA A 11 -14.50 14.24 -78.43
CA ALA A 11 -13.62 13.14 -77.94
C ALA A 11 -12.79 13.36 -76.64
N ILE A 12 -12.99 12.62 -75.53
CA ILE A 12 -12.71 11.18 -75.24
C ILE A 12 -11.27 10.76 -75.60
N GLU A 13 -10.38 10.58 -74.61
CA GLU A 13 -9.93 9.28 -74.06
C GLU A 13 -8.68 9.43 -73.15
N GLY A 14 -8.65 8.65 -72.05
CA GLY A 14 -7.40 8.15 -71.45
C GLY A 14 -6.73 8.98 -70.36
N SER A 15 -6.96 8.62 -69.08
CA SER A 15 -5.85 8.27 -68.17
C SER A 15 -6.35 7.86 -66.79
N SER A 16 -6.01 6.62 -66.47
CA SER A 16 -6.17 5.89 -65.22
C SER A 16 -5.65 6.69 -64.01
N GLY A 17 -6.48 6.85 -63.00
CA GLY A 17 -6.10 7.50 -61.74
C GLY A 17 -7.06 7.15 -60.63
N PHE A 18 -6.88 5.96 -60.06
CA PHE A 18 -7.54 5.52 -58.83
C PHE A 18 -7.01 6.35 -57.67
N VAL A 19 -7.84 7.22 -57.07
CA VAL A 19 -7.55 7.86 -55.79
C VAL A 19 -8.78 7.65 -54.90
N ILE A 20 -8.70 6.61 -54.06
CA ILE A 20 -9.57 6.46 -52.89
C ILE A 20 -9.21 7.60 -51.94
N GLY A 21 -10.00 8.67 -51.96
CA GLY A 21 -10.01 9.68 -50.91
C GLY A 21 -10.88 9.24 -49.75
N GLU A 22 -10.52 8.15 -49.07
CA GLU A 22 -11.05 7.88 -47.73
C GLU A 22 -10.25 8.74 -46.74
N THR A 23 -10.80 9.92 -46.42
CA THR A 23 -10.42 10.62 -45.20
C THR A 23 -10.92 9.79 -44.01
N VAL A 24 -10.07 8.87 -43.54
CA VAL A 24 -10.27 8.19 -42.26
C VAL A 24 -10.18 9.23 -41.17
N THR A 25 -11.34 9.62 -40.64
CA THR A 25 -11.44 10.36 -39.38
C THR A 25 -10.94 9.43 -38.27
N LEU A 26 -9.64 9.47 -37.97
CA LEU A 26 -9.07 8.79 -36.82
C LEU A 26 -9.77 9.34 -35.57
N HIS A 27 -10.65 8.51 -35.05
CA HIS A 27 -11.30 8.71 -33.76
C HIS A 27 -10.21 8.98 -32.72
N ASN A 28 -10.38 10.07 -31.97
CA ASN A 28 -9.77 10.24 -30.66
C ASN A 28 -10.30 9.13 -29.73
N MET A 29 -9.74 7.92 -29.85
CA MET A 29 -9.79 6.91 -28.81
C MET A 29 -8.74 7.30 -27.77
N THR A 30 -9.12 8.18 -26.85
CA THR A 30 -8.44 8.29 -25.56
C THR A 30 -8.75 6.98 -24.82
N VAL A 31 -7.94 5.95 -25.06
CA VAL A 31 -7.98 4.72 -24.27
C VAL A 31 -7.49 5.11 -22.88
N ASN A 32 -8.42 5.49 -22.00
CA ASN A 32 -8.21 5.43 -20.56
C ASN A 32 -8.00 3.95 -20.24
N GLN A 33 -6.76 3.45 -20.35
CA GLN A 33 -6.42 2.13 -19.89
C GLN A 33 -6.70 2.11 -18.39
N ALA A 34 -7.78 1.44 -17.99
CA ALA A 34 -8.07 1.16 -16.61
C ALA A 34 -6.84 0.44 -16.04
N GLN A 35 -6.15 1.08 -15.10
CA GLN A 35 -5.00 0.48 -14.43
C GLN A 35 -5.44 -0.85 -13.83
N SER A 36 -4.57 -1.86 -13.91
CA SER A 36 -4.89 -3.15 -13.33
C SER A 36 -5.12 -2.99 -11.82
N PRO A 37 -6.01 -3.80 -11.19
CA PRO A 37 -6.23 -3.74 -9.75
C PRO A 37 -4.93 -3.83 -8.91
N ALA A 38 -3.95 -4.59 -9.39
CA ALA A 38 -2.64 -4.73 -8.76
C ALA A 38 -1.80 -3.44 -8.83
N GLU A 39 -1.85 -2.69 -9.93
CA GLU A 39 -1.17 -1.39 -10.03
C GLU A 39 -1.86 -0.33 -9.17
N GLU A 40 -3.19 -0.35 -9.12
CA GLU A 40 -3.97 0.52 -8.23
C GLU A 40 -3.62 0.23 -6.76
N ALA A 41 -3.54 -1.05 -6.37
CA ALA A 41 -3.12 -1.46 -5.03
C ALA A 41 -1.72 -0.91 -4.69
N LYS A 42 -0.74 -1.10 -5.57
CA LYS A 42 0.62 -0.56 -5.37
C LYS A 42 0.64 0.96 -5.22
N ARG A 43 -0.16 1.69 -6.00
CA ARG A 43 -0.28 3.15 -5.86
C ARG A 43 -0.88 3.55 -4.51
N LEU A 44 -1.94 2.88 -4.09
CA LEU A 44 -2.59 3.11 -2.79
C LEU A 44 -1.66 2.82 -1.62
N PHE A 45 -0.84 1.76 -1.72
CA PHE A 45 0.17 1.45 -0.73
C PHE A 45 1.20 2.57 -0.57
N GLU A 46 1.75 3.06 -1.67
CA GLU A 46 2.72 4.16 -1.66
C GLU A 46 2.11 5.48 -1.15
N ILE A 47 0.84 5.76 -1.47
CA ILE A 47 0.10 6.88 -0.89
C ILE A 47 -0.06 6.70 0.62
N GLY A 48 -0.41 5.50 1.08
CA GLY A 48 -0.53 5.17 2.50
C GLY A 48 0.76 5.42 3.28
N LYS A 49 1.90 4.99 2.73
CA LYS A 49 3.24 5.26 3.30
C LYS A 49 3.56 6.75 3.38
N LYS A 50 3.20 7.54 2.37
CA LYS A 50 3.37 9.01 2.40
C LYS A 50 2.51 9.67 3.49
N TYR A 51 1.26 9.22 3.67
CA TYR A 51 0.42 9.71 4.76
C TYR A 51 0.96 9.32 6.13
N LEU A 52 1.50 8.11 6.30
CA LEU A 52 2.22 7.73 7.52
C LEU A 52 3.42 8.63 7.78
N GLY A 53 4.24 8.87 6.74
CA GLY A 53 5.41 9.75 6.79
C GLY A 53 5.11 11.17 7.29
N SER A 54 3.89 11.64 7.07
CA SER A 54 3.35 12.94 7.50
C SER A 54 2.39 12.86 8.71
N CYS A 55 2.39 11.73 9.42
CA CYS A 55 1.54 11.46 10.59
C CYS A 55 0.02 11.64 10.35
N SER A 56 -0.42 11.58 9.09
CA SER A 56 -1.83 11.66 8.70
C SER A 56 -2.50 10.28 8.81
N TYR A 57 -2.53 9.74 10.03
CA TYR A 57 -2.87 8.33 10.29
C TYR A 57 -4.23 7.89 9.74
N GLY A 58 -5.27 8.73 9.84
CA GLY A 58 -6.60 8.40 9.31
C GLY A 58 -6.67 8.34 7.78
N GLN A 59 -5.83 9.12 7.08
CA GLN A 59 -5.71 9.04 5.62
C GLN A 59 -4.86 7.84 5.21
N ALA A 60 -3.79 7.57 5.97
CA ALA A 60 -2.98 6.38 5.79
C ALA A 60 -3.80 5.10 5.93
N GLU A 61 -4.57 4.95 7.01
CA GLU A 61 -5.40 3.78 7.26
C GLU A 61 -6.37 3.54 6.10
N LYS A 62 -7.06 4.58 5.63
CA LYS A 62 -7.98 4.49 4.48
C LYS A 62 -7.27 3.99 3.22
N ALA A 63 -6.14 4.62 2.87
CA ALA A 63 -5.39 4.24 1.67
C ALA A 63 -4.85 2.80 1.75
N LEU A 64 -4.36 2.39 2.93
CA LEU A 64 -3.80 1.05 3.16
C LEU A 64 -4.87 -0.03 3.16
N ARG A 65 -6.05 0.23 3.74
CA ARG A 65 -7.21 -0.68 3.63
C ARG A 65 -7.63 -0.84 2.17
N SER A 66 -7.77 0.27 1.43
CA SER A 66 -8.08 0.20 0.00
C SER A 66 -7.01 -0.54 -0.80
N SER A 67 -5.74 -0.42 -0.43
CA SER A 67 -4.67 -1.22 -1.05
C SER A 67 -4.87 -2.71 -0.80
N LEU A 68 -5.14 -3.09 0.46
CA LEU A 68 -5.32 -4.48 0.87
C LEU A 68 -6.56 -5.11 0.20
N ASP A 69 -7.64 -4.35 0.06
CA ASP A 69 -8.87 -4.78 -0.63
C ASP A 69 -8.65 -5.05 -2.12
N LYS A 70 -7.69 -4.36 -2.74
CA LYS A 70 -7.36 -4.48 -4.17
C LYS A 70 -6.33 -5.58 -4.46
N SER A 71 -5.46 -5.87 -3.50
CA SER A 71 -4.51 -6.99 -3.55
C SER A 71 -4.08 -7.38 -2.14
N ALA A 72 -4.43 -8.59 -1.74
CA ALA A 72 -4.05 -9.17 -0.46
C ALA A 72 -2.63 -9.80 -0.47
N ASP A 73 -1.95 -9.76 -1.62
CA ASP A 73 -0.72 -10.53 -1.84
C ASP A 73 0.55 -9.86 -1.28
N ASN A 74 0.41 -8.70 -0.65
CA ASN A 74 1.54 -7.98 -0.04
C ASN A 74 1.39 -7.90 1.48
N PRO A 75 2.06 -8.79 2.24
CA PRO A 75 2.09 -8.75 3.70
C PRO A 75 2.54 -7.39 4.25
N GLU A 76 3.43 -6.68 3.56
CA GLU A 76 3.94 -5.38 4.00
C GLU A 76 2.81 -4.35 4.19
N VAL A 77 1.73 -4.43 3.41
CA VAL A 77 0.55 -3.57 3.56
C VAL A 77 -0.08 -3.75 4.96
N GLY A 78 -0.14 -4.98 5.45
CA GLY A 78 -0.66 -5.31 6.77
C GLY A 78 0.15 -4.66 7.89
N TYR A 79 1.48 -4.69 7.78
CA TYR A 79 2.38 -4.05 8.74
C TYR A 79 2.17 -2.53 8.81
N TYR A 80 2.17 -1.84 7.65
CA TYR A 80 1.94 -0.40 7.62
C TYR A 80 0.51 -0.03 8.07
N LEU A 81 -0.48 -0.87 7.77
CA LEU A 81 -1.84 -0.66 8.25
C LEU A 81 -1.90 -0.76 9.78
N ALA A 82 -1.23 -1.75 10.38
CA ALA A 82 -1.14 -1.88 11.83
C ALA A 82 -0.47 -0.66 12.49
N LEU A 83 0.60 -0.11 11.89
CA LEU A 83 1.21 1.15 12.32
C LEU A 83 0.22 2.33 12.23
N ALA A 84 -0.54 2.43 11.14
CA ALA A 84 -1.53 3.48 10.97
C ALA A 84 -2.66 3.40 12.01
N MET A 85 -3.12 2.19 12.33
CA MET A 85 -4.16 1.95 13.33
C MET A 85 -3.72 2.34 14.75
N LEU A 86 -2.44 2.13 15.07
CA LEU A 86 -1.88 2.59 16.33
C LEU A 86 -1.90 4.13 16.42
N ALA A 87 -1.70 4.81 15.28
CA ALA A 87 -1.77 6.25 15.14
C ALA A 87 -0.85 7.02 16.11
N GLY A 88 0.36 6.50 16.34
CA GLY A 88 1.34 7.05 17.28
C GLY A 88 0.94 6.94 18.76
N ARG A 89 -0.16 6.24 19.09
CA ARG A 89 -0.64 6.06 20.47
C ARG A 89 -0.01 4.84 21.13
N ARG A 90 -0.17 4.75 22.45
CA ARG A 90 0.16 3.54 23.22
C ARG A 90 -0.87 2.42 22.94
N PRO A 91 -0.45 1.17 22.65
CA PRO A 91 -1.38 0.06 22.48
C PRO A 91 -2.40 -0.08 23.60
N ARG A 92 -2.04 0.21 24.87
CA ARG A 92 -2.96 0.16 26.02
C ARG A 92 -4.23 1.01 25.89
N THR A 93 -4.22 2.02 25.00
CA THR A 93 -5.36 2.92 24.75
C THR A 93 -6.30 2.44 23.65
N LEU A 94 -5.94 1.39 22.92
CA LEU A 94 -6.75 0.83 21.85
C LEU A 94 -7.92 0.02 22.41
N HIS A 95 -8.96 -0.18 21.59
CA HIS A 95 -10.00 -1.15 21.91
C HIS A 95 -9.56 -2.57 21.59
N ARG A 96 -10.11 -3.56 22.29
CA ARG A 96 -9.82 -4.99 22.08
C ARG A 96 -9.93 -5.40 20.61
N LYS A 97 -10.97 -4.93 19.91
CA LYS A 97 -11.17 -5.22 18.49
C LYS A 97 -9.99 -4.75 17.63
N GLN A 98 -9.44 -3.57 17.92
CA GLN A 98 -8.32 -3.01 17.16
C GLN A 98 -7.03 -3.79 17.40
N VAL A 99 -6.78 -4.22 18.64
CA VAL A 99 -5.58 -5.03 18.95
C VAL A 99 -5.65 -6.39 18.29
N LEU A 100 -6.81 -7.06 18.33
CA LEU A 100 -7.01 -8.32 17.61
C LEU A 100 -6.81 -8.16 16.11
N GLU A 101 -7.32 -7.08 15.53
CA GLU A 101 -7.11 -6.78 14.11
C GLU A 101 -5.63 -6.53 13.78
N ILE A 102 -4.89 -5.82 14.64
CA ILE A 102 -3.44 -5.67 14.51
C ILE A 102 -2.74 -7.04 14.55
N GLU A 103 -3.10 -7.92 15.50
CA GLU A 103 -2.50 -9.26 15.60
C GLU A 103 -2.75 -10.10 14.34
N GLU A 104 -3.96 -10.04 13.77
CA GLU A 104 -4.31 -10.73 12.52
C GLU A 104 -3.55 -10.17 11.32
N LEU A 105 -3.38 -8.84 11.22
CA LEU A 105 -2.59 -8.19 10.17
C LEU A 105 -1.10 -8.56 10.24
N MET A 106 -0.57 -8.77 11.46
CA MET A 106 0.84 -9.11 11.65
C MET A 106 1.17 -10.57 11.33
N ARG A 107 0.20 -11.49 11.42
CA ARG A 107 0.43 -12.92 11.14
C ARG A 107 1.05 -13.18 9.75
N PRO A 108 0.51 -12.67 8.62
CA PRO A 108 1.14 -12.86 7.32
C PRO A 108 2.49 -12.14 7.19
N CYS A 109 2.67 -11.00 7.87
CA CYS A 109 3.94 -10.25 7.87
C CYS A 109 5.07 -11.04 8.52
N ILE A 110 4.78 -11.75 9.61
CA ILE A 110 5.75 -12.61 10.28
C ILE A 110 6.04 -13.84 9.41
N ALA A 111 5.01 -14.42 8.79
CA ALA A 111 5.16 -15.60 7.93
C ALA A 111 5.98 -15.37 6.65
N SER A 112 6.07 -14.13 6.15
CA SER A 112 6.87 -13.83 4.95
C SER A 112 8.38 -13.85 5.22
N ASN A 113 8.81 -13.83 6.49
CA ASN A 113 10.20 -13.71 6.95
C ASN A 113 10.94 -12.43 6.46
N GLU A 114 10.28 -11.57 5.69
CA GLU A 114 10.80 -10.26 5.33
C GLU A 114 10.71 -9.35 6.55
N ARG A 115 11.86 -8.88 7.05
CA ARG A 115 11.94 -8.05 8.28
C ARG A 115 11.29 -8.72 9.51
N GLU A 116 11.44 -10.04 9.62
CA GLU A 116 10.90 -10.88 10.69
C GLU A 116 11.06 -10.24 12.08
N TYR A 117 12.28 -9.82 12.42
CA TYR A 117 12.54 -9.28 13.76
C TYR A 117 11.77 -7.97 14.02
N GLN A 118 11.67 -7.07 13.04
CA GLN A 118 10.87 -5.84 13.15
C GLN A 118 9.39 -6.15 13.40
N HIS A 119 8.85 -7.14 12.69
CA HIS A 119 7.45 -7.55 12.82
C HIS A 119 7.17 -8.20 14.18
N LEU A 120 8.05 -9.11 14.62
CA LEU A 120 7.96 -9.75 15.94
C LEU A 120 8.06 -8.72 17.06
N LEU A 121 8.99 -7.77 16.95
CA LEU A 121 9.20 -6.71 17.93
C LEU A 121 7.97 -5.81 18.07
N PHE A 122 7.37 -5.41 16.94
CA PHE A 122 6.14 -4.63 16.94
C PHE A 122 4.96 -5.39 17.59
N LEU A 123 4.82 -6.68 17.28
CA LEU A 123 3.78 -7.52 17.87
C LEU A 123 3.99 -7.70 19.38
N ALA A 124 5.22 -7.98 19.81
CA ALA A 124 5.58 -8.10 21.22
C ALA A 124 5.27 -6.81 21.98
N PHE A 125 5.59 -5.65 21.40
CA PHE A 125 5.26 -4.34 21.95
C PHE A 125 3.74 -4.13 22.08
N ALA A 126 2.97 -4.42 21.02
CA ALA A 126 1.53 -4.25 21.04
C ALA A 126 0.88 -5.09 22.15
N LYS A 127 1.34 -6.34 22.30
CA LYS A 127 0.83 -7.28 23.31
C LYS A 127 1.28 -6.92 24.73
N SER A 128 2.54 -6.52 24.91
CA SER A 128 3.11 -6.21 26.23
C SER A 128 2.51 -4.97 26.85
N ASP A 129 2.15 -3.96 26.04
CA ASP A 129 1.53 -2.74 26.54
C ASP A 129 0.02 -2.91 26.71
N TYR A 130 -0.68 -3.62 25.81
CA TYR A 130 -2.13 -3.71 25.84
C TYR A 130 -2.68 -4.64 26.94
N TYR A 131 -2.30 -5.92 26.94
CA TYR A 131 -2.97 -6.94 27.75
C TYR A 131 -2.79 -6.71 29.27
N PRO A 132 -1.56 -6.50 29.78
CA PRO A 132 -1.35 -6.23 31.20
C PRO A 132 -2.05 -4.95 31.67
N SER A 133 -1.96 -3.88 30.88
CA SER A 133 -2.58 -2.58 31.22
C SER A 133 -4.10 -2.63 31.27
N ASN A 134 -4.73 -3.58 30.58
CA ASN A 134 -6.18 -3.77 30.56
C ASN A 134 -6.63 -4.95 31.44
N GLY A 135 -5.75 -5.49 32.29
CA GLY A 135 -6.06 -6.58 33.22
C GLY A 135 -6.44 -7.89 32.53
N GLN A 136 -6.01 -8.09 31.29
CA GLN A 136 -6.31 -9.28 30.50
C GLN A 136 -5.12 -10.24 30.49
N SER A 137 -5.41 -11.54 30.47
CA SER A 137 -4.38 -12.54 30.19
C SER A 137 -3.87 -12.36 28.76
N THR A 138 -2.56 -12.45 28.58
CA THR A 138 -1.95 -12.27 27.26
C THR A 138 -2.07 -13.57 26.45
N PRO A 139 -2.74 -13.56 25.29
CA PRO A 139 -2.87 -14.75 24.45
C PRO A 139 -1.51 -15.20 23.92
N ALA A 140 -1.34 -16.52 23.77
CA ALA A 140 -0.15 -17.07 23.15
C ALA A 140 -0.02 -16.65 21.66
N PRO A 141 1.20 -16.47 21.13
CA PRO A 141 2.44 -16.38 21.90
C PRO A 141 2.50 -15.07 22.70
N SER A 142 2.97 -15.16 23.93
CA SER A 142 3.23 -14.04 24.83
C SER A 142 4.41 -13.19 24.33
N PRO A 143 4.55 -11.91 24.77
CA PRO A 143 5.67 -11.07 24.39
C PRO A 143 7.03 -11.73 24.65
N SER A 144 7.21 -12.39 25.80
CA SER A 144 8.47 -13.07 26.13
C SER A 144 8.73 -14.26 25.20
N GLU A 145 7.69 -15.05 24.86
CA GLU A 145 7.82 -16.13 23.89
C GLU A 145 8.19 -15.60 22.52
N ILE A 146 7.54 -14.51 22.05
CA ILE A 146 7.85 -13.84 20.78
C ILE A 146 9.32 -13.38 20.75
N LEU A 147 9.79 -12.74 21.82
CA LEU A 147 11.15 -12.22 21.92
C LEU A 147 12.22 -13.32 22.04
N SER A 148 11.82 -14.52 22.47
CA SER A 148 12.71 -15.70 22.55
C SER A 148 12.83 -16.45 21.23
N LEU A 149 12.01 -16.12 20.21
CA LEU A 149 12.08 -16.80 18.92
C LEU A 149 13.42 -16.51 18.23
N PRO A 150 14.02 -17.52 17.58
CA PRO A 150 15.23 -17.30 16.81
C PRO A 150 14.89 -16.38 15.62
N VAL A 151 15.59 -15.24 15.54
CA VAL A 151 15.43 -14.32 14.42
C VAL A 151 16.48 -14.58 13.36
N SER A 152 16.04 -14.71 12.12
CA SER A 152 16.92 -15.02 10.99
C SER A 152 17.82 -13.84 10.58
N LYS A 153 17.34 -12.61 10.79
CA LYS A 153 18.03 -11.36 10.43
C LYS A 153 18.02 -10.39 11.63
N PRO A 154 19.17 -9.76 11.96
CA PRO A 154 19.21 -8.73 12.99
C PRO A 154 18.41 -7.48 12.55
N LEU A 155 17.95 -6.72 13.54
CA LEU A 155 17.21 -5.49 13.33
C LEU A 155 18.17 -4.43 12.79
N ASP A 156 17.82 -3.85 11.65
CA ASP A 156 18.59 -2.79 11.02
C ASP A 156 18.23 -1.41 11.64
N HIS A 157 19.18 -0.47 11.62
CA HIS A 157 18.99 0.89 12.10
C HIS A 157 17.82 1.63 11.42
N ASP A 158 17.61 1.44 10.12
CA ASP A 158 16.52 2.06 9.37
C ASP A 158 15.16 1.47 9.78
N GLU A 159 15.11 0.15 10.01
CA GLU A 159 13.93 -0.56 10.51
C GLU A 159 13.54 -0.05 11.92
N LEU A 160 14.54 0.11 12.79
CA LEU A 160 14.37 0.68 14.12
C LEU A 160 13.95 2.16 14.07
N ALA A 161 14.54 2.96 13.18
CA ALA A 161 14.18 4.36 12.99
C ALA A 161 12.73 4.51 12.50
N MET A 162 12.25 3.62 11.63
CA MET A 162 10.84 3.61 11.23
C MET A 162 9.90 3.30 12.40
N LEU A 163 10.19 2.25 13.18
CA LEU A 163 9.38 1.87 14.33
C LEU A 163 9.25 3.02 15.33
N THR A 164 10.38 3.64 15.68
CA THR A 164 10.41 4.76 16.62
C THR A 164 9.74 6.01 16.08
N ARG A 165 9.81 6.26 14.77
CA ARG A 165 9.12 7.38 14.12
C ARG A 165 7.60 7.24 14.14
N TYR A 166 7.07 6.07 13.77
CA TYR A 166 5.62 5.88 13.61
C TYR A 166 4.92 5.44 14.89
N SER A 167 5.67 4.87 15.83
CA SER A 167 5.21 4.48 17.15
C SER A 167 6.19 4.97 18.22
N PRO A 168 6.26 6.29 18.50
CA PRO A 168 7.15 6.82 19.53
C PRO A 168 7.12 6.07 20.88
N PRO A 169 5.96 5.58 21.35
CA PRO A 169 5.94 4.85 22.62
C PRO A 169 6.70 3.51 22.61
N ILE A 170 7.08 2.99 21.44
CA ILE A 170 7.91 1.78 21.35
C ILE A 170 9.32 2.03 21.90
N VAL A 171 9.80 3.27 21.91
CA VAL A 171 11.13 3.62 22.43
C VAL A 171 11.28 3.20 23.90
N ASP A 172 10.26 3.45 24.72
CA ASP A 172 10.29 3.08 26.14
C ASP A 172 10.32 1.55 26.33
N PHE A 173 9.61 0.83 25.45
CA PHE A 173 9.61 -0.63 25.45
C PHE A 173 10.99 -1.18 25.06
N LEU A 174 11.62 -0.59 24.04
CA LEU A 174 12.96 -0.97 23.60
C LEU A 174 14.01 -0.66 24.66
N ALA A 175 13.94 0.51 25.30
CA ALA A 175 14.83 0.87 26.39
C ALA A 175 14.73 -0.14 27.55
N ALA A 176 13.50 -0.53 27.92
CA ALA A 176 13.28 -1.56 28.94
C ALA A 176 13.83 -2.93 28.53
N LEU A 177 13.70 -3.29 27.25
CA LEU A 177 14.19 -4.56 26.71
C LEU A 177 15.73 -4.64 26.75
N PHE A 178 16.43 -3.57 26.36
CA PHE A 178 17.90 -3.55 26.31
C PHE A 178 18.59 -3.23 27.65
N GLN A 179 17.83 -2.87 28.69
CA GLN A 179 18.36 -2.64 30.04
C GLN A 179 18.29 -3.86 30.95
N GLN A 180 17.75 -5.00 30.48
CA GLN A 180 17.75 -6.24 31.25
C GLN A 180 19.20 -6.76 31.36
N PRO A 181 19.77 -6.95 32.57
CA PRO A 181 21.06 -7.62 32.72
C PRO A 181 20.93 -9.09 32.29
N ASP A 182 21.95 -9.57 31.57
CA ASP A 182 22.09 -10.99 31.16
C ASP A 182 22.06 -11.96 32.35
#